data_AF-A0A7C5LCY0-F1
#
_entry.id   AF-A0A7C5LCY0-F1
#
_cell.length_a   1.000
_cell.length_b   1.000
_cell.length_c   1.000
_cell.angle_alpha   90.00
_cell.angle_beta   90.00
_cell.angle_gamma   90.00
#
_symmetry.space_group_name_H-M   'P 1'
#
loop_
_entity.id
_entity.type
_entity.pdbx_description
1 polymer ?
#
loop_
_entity_poly.entity_id
_entity_poly.type
_entity_poly.pdbx_seq_one_letter_code
_entity_poly.pdbx_strand_id
1 'polypeptide(L)'
;MLQIEPPPPPAWTDPVVFLSGLGWVLLRTFITFVVVFLIGIVSVRVVDLITPGISEISKIRGNPLATGVFAAGFFFYLAAGMIGSMTSPLPIGTEPGVVTLRINPLVLIGYKLVTLLVAVLLSYLFAAIYYRILAKIEPFGLDLDDVDKEPVSVAVYLFGYFIFLGAAVYTALMLPVV
;
A
#
# COMPACT_ATOMS: atom_id res chain seq x y z
N MET A 1 -32.12 -48.81 8.13
CA MET A 1 -32.20 -47.35 8.37
C MET A 1 -30.84 -46.77 8.00
N LEU A 2 -30.77 -45.91 6.99
CA LEU A 2 -29.54 -45.18 6.68
C LEU A 2 -29.28 -44.20 7.83
N GLN A 3 -28.18 -44.42 8.54
CA GLN A 3 -27.74 -43.55 9.63
C GLN A 3 -27.15 -42.30 8.96
N ILE A 4 -27.95 -41.23 8.89
CA ILE A 4 -27.49 -39.94 8.38
C ILE A 4 -26.65 -39.32 9.49
N GLU A 5 -25.32 -39.43 9.39
CA GLU A 5 -24.44 -38.68 10.27
C GLU A 5 -24.60 -37.18 9.96
N PRO A 6 -24.74 -36.32 10.99
CA PRO A 6 -24.77 -34.89 10.76
C PRO A 6 -23.44 -34.44 10.14
N PRO A 7 -23.45 -33.45 9.23
CA PRO A 7 -22.22 -32.95 8.64
C PRO A 7 -21.28 -32.46 9.76
N PRO A 8 -19.97 -32.72 9.64
CA PRO A 8 -19.01 -32.25 10.64
C PRO A 8 -19.12 -30.72 10.77
N PRO A 9 -18.92 -30.18 11.98
CA PRO A 9 -18.96 -28.74 12.19
C PRO A 9 -17.87 -28.08 11.33
N PRO A 10 -18.11 -26.85 10.82
CA PRO A 10 -17.14 -26.17 9.98
C PRO A 10 -15.79 -25.99 10.69
N ALA A 11 -14.68 -26.11 9.94
CA ALA A 11 -13.33 -26.06 10.53
C ALA A 11 -13.04 -24.78 11.33
N TRP A 12 -13.67 -23.64 10.99
CA TRP A 12 -13.52 -22.37 11.71
C TRP A 12 -14.21 -22.33 13.08
N THR A 13 -14.97 -23.37 13.45
CA THR A 13 -15.55 -23.50 14.79
C THR A 13 -14.56 -24.11 15.79
N ASP A 14 -13.46 -24.70 15.32
CA ASP A 14 -12.36 -25.15 16.16
C ASP A 14 -11.52 -23.94 16.62
N PRO A 15 -11.40 -23.68 17.94
CA PRO A 15 -10.60 -22.58 18.46
C PRO A 15 -9.14 -22.60 17.99
N VAL A 16 -8.54 -23.78 17.80
CA VAL A 16 -7.14 -23.91 17.37
C VAL A 16 -6.97 -23.48 15.92
N VAL A 17 -7.92 -23.87 15.05
CA VAL A 17 -7.94 -23.46 13.64
C VAL A 17 -8.17 -21.95 13.54
N PHE A 18 -9.10 -21.41 14.32
CA PHE A 18 -9.36 -19.97 14.34
C PHE A 18 -8.15 -19.16 14.81
N LEU A 19 -7.54 -19.53 15.95
CA LEU A 19 -6.40 -18.82 16.52
C LEU A 19 -5.14 -18.91 15.64
N SER A 20 -4.90 -20.05 15.01
CA SER A 20 -3.79 -20.20 14.06
C SER A 20 -3.98 -19.35 12.80
N GLY A 21 -5.19 -19.29 12.25
CA GLY A 21 -5.53 -18.41 11.14
C GLY A 21 -5.36 -16.93 11.49
N LEU A 22 -5.86 -16.52 12.66
CA LEU A 22 -5.70 -15.15 13.17
C LEU A 22 -4.22 -14.78 13.34
N GLY A 23 -3.44 -15.65 13.98
CA GLY A 23 -2.00 -15.43 14.18
C GLY A 23 -1.24 -15.25 12.87
N TRP A 24 -1.57 -16.06 11.85
CA TRP A 24 -0.97 -15.93 10.52
C TRP A 24 -1.32 -14.61 9.83
N VAL A 25 -2.59 -14.20 9.88
CA VAL A 25 -3.04 -12.92 9.31
C VAL A 25 -2.36 -11.75 9.99
N LEU A 26 -2.26 -11.76 11.32
CA LEU A 26 -1.57 -10.71 12.08
C LEU A 26 -0.09 -10.63 11.75
N LEU A 27 0.62 -11.76 11.72
CA LEU A 27 2.04 -11.82 11.38
C LEU A 27 2.31 -11.29 9.96
N ARG A 28 1.55 -11.77 8.98
CA ARG A 28 1.59 -11.30 7.59
C ARG A 28 1.38 -9.80 7.51
N THR A 29 0.32 -9.28 8.13
CA THR A 29 -0.02 -7.87 8.08
C THR A 29 1.05 -7.01 8.74
N PHE A 30 1.66 -7.49 9.82
CA PHE A 30 2.80 -6.82 10.42
C PHE A 30 4.02 -6.77 9.48
N ILE A 31 4.35 -7.87 8.81
CA ILE A 31 5.45 -7.90 7.83
C ILE A 31 5.15 -6.96 6.65
N THR A 32 3.95 -7.01 6.09
CA THR A 32 3.53 -6.12 5.00
C THR A 32 3.56 -4.66 5.44
N PHE A 33 3.14 -4.35 6.67
CA PHE A 33 3.24 -3.00 7.24
C PHE A 33 4.69 -2.52 7.25
N VAL A 34 5.65 -3.34 7.70
CA VAL A 34 7.08 -2.96 7.69
C VAL A 34 7.59 -2.71 6.27
N VAL A 35 7.24 -3.58 5.32
CA VAL A 35 7.64 -3.42 3.91
C VAL A 35 7.06 -2.14 3.31
N VAL A 36 5.76 -1.91 3.49
CA VAL A 36 5.05 -0.70 3.02
C VAL A 36 5.63 0.54 3.69
N PHE A 37 5.93 0.51 4.98
CA PHE A 37 6.59 1.60 5.69
C PHE A 37 7.96 1.97 5.06
N LEU A 38 8.81 0.98 4.79
CA LEU A 38 10.09 1.20 4.13
C LEU A 38 9.92 1.76 2.71
N ILE A 39 8.96 1.22 1.95
CA ILE A 39 8.61 1.75 0.62
C ILE A 39 8.20 3.21 0.72
N GLY A 40 7.31 3.57 1.65
CA GLY A 40 6.87 4.95 1.84
C GLY A 40 8.01 5.92 2.10
N ILE A 41 8.99 5.55 2.94
CA ILE A 41 10.19 6.38 3.17
C ILE A 41 10.99 6.56 1.88
N VAL A 42 11.18 5.49 1.11
CA VAL A 42 11.87 5.55 -0.19
C VAL A 42 11.08 6.41 -1.18
N SER A 43 9.76 6.29 -1.20
CA SER A 43 8.87 7.03 -2.09
C SER A 43 8.99 8.53 -1.92
N VAL A 44 9.08 9.03 -0.68
CA VAL A 44 9.29 10.48 -0.46
C VAL A 44 10.59 10.95 -1.11
N ARG A 45 11.70 10.20 -0.93
CA ARG A 45 12.98 10.55 -1.56
C ARG A 45 12.93 10.47 -3.08
N VAL A 46 12.17 9.53 -3.63
CA VAL A 46 12.01 9.40 -5.08
C VAL A 46 11.18 10.56 -5.64
N VAL A 47 10.13 10.98 -4.95
CA VAL A 47 9.31 12.13 -5.33
C VAL A 47 10.14 13.43 -5.28
N ASP A 48 10.92 13.64 -4.20
CA ASP A 48 11.88 14.75 -4.11
C ASP A 48 12.83 14.81 -5.33
N LEU A 49 13.26 13.65 -5.85
CA LEU A 49 14.14 13.58 -7.02
C LEU A 49 13.42 13.81 -8.36
N ILE A 50 12.16 13.40 -8.46
CA ILE A 50 11.34 13.54 -9.67
C ILE A 50 10.86 14.98 -9.85
N THR A 51 10.76 15.73 -8.75
CA THR A 51 10.24 17.10 -8.67
C THR A 51 11.37 18.10 -8.32
N PRO A 52 12.37 18.32 -9.20
CA PRO A 52 13.64 18.99 -8.87
C PRO A 52 13.55 20.49 -8.48
N GLY A 53 12.36 21.07 -8.34
CA GLY A 53 12.14 22.40 -7.78
C GLY A 53 11.79 22.42 -6.29
N ILE A 54 11.35 21.30 -5.71
CA ILE A 54 10.75 21.24 -4.37
C ILE A 54 11.63 20.36 -3.48
N SER A 55 12.31 20.97 -2.51
CA SER A 55 13.03 20.19 -1.48
C SER A 55 12.05 19.85 -0.35
N GLU A 56 11.10 18.95 -0.65
CA GLU A 56 9.83 18.82 0.07
C GLU A 56 10.04 18.54 1.56
N ILE A 57 10.92 17.58 1.89
CA ILE A 57 11.26 17.23 3.27
C ILE A 57 11.88 18.42 4.03
N SER A 58 12.72 19.21 3.37
CA SER A 58 13.46 20.29 4.03
C SER A 58 12.53 21.43 4.46
N LYS A 59 11.48 21.70 3.67
CA LYS A 59 10.52 22.78 3.93
C LYS A 59 9.47 22.42 4.96
N ILE A 60 9.06 21.15 5.02
CA ILE A 60 8.13 20.66 6.05
C ILE A 60 8.78 20.71 7.43
N ARG A 61 10.10 20.47 7.50
CA ARG A 61 10.84 20.40 8.75
C ARG A 61 10.86 21.76 9.45
N GLY A 62 10.25 21.81 10.64
CA GLY A 62 10.20 23.01 11.47
C GLY A 62 8.85 23.73 11.45
N ASN A 63 7.94 23.35 10.55
CA ASN A 63 6.54 23.80 10.58
C ASN A 63 5.64 22.68 11.18
N PRO A 64 5.05 22.88 12.36
CA PRO A 64 4.22 21.85 13.02
C PRO A 64 3.00 21.45 12.20
N LEU A 65 2.37 22.40 11.50
CA LEU A 65 1.18 22.15 10.70
C LEU A 65 1.52 21.32 9.47
N ALA A 66 2.56 21.71 8.73
CA ALA A 66 3.06 20.95 7.58
C ALA A 66 3.48 19.52 7.99
N THR A 67 4.18 19.39 9.12
CA THR A 67 4.59 18.07 9.65
C THR A 67 3.37 17.21 9.97
N GLY A 68 2.32 17.79 10.56
CA GLY A 68 1.07 17.08 10.86
C GLY A 68 0.35 16.59 9.61
N VAL A 69 0.27 17.42 8.57
CA VAL A 69 -0.35 17.04 7.28
C VAL A 69 0.45 15.92 6.59
N PHE A 70 1.77 16.04 6.54
CA PHE A 70 2.64 14.98 6.01
C PHE A 70 2.44 13.65 6.76
N ALA A 71 2.45 13.69 8.10
CA ALA A 71 2.27 12.50 8.92
C ALA A 71 0.88 11.88 8.69
N ALA A 72 -0.17 12.69 8.58
CA ALA A 72 -1.52 12.21 8.27
C ALA A 72 -1.55 11.45 6.94
N GLY A 73 -0.92 11.99 5.89
CA GLY A 73 -0.85 11.34 4.58
C GLY A 73 -0.12 10.01 4.64
N PHE A 74 1.02 9.98 5.33
CA PHE A 74 1.76 8.75 5.57
C PHE A 74 0.94 7.70 6.33
N PHE A 75 0.15 8.11 7.33
CA PHE A 75 -0.76 7.22 8.03
C PHE A 75 -1.86 6.65 7.11
N PHE A 76 -2.45 7.46 6.24
CA PHE A 76 -3.42 6.97 5.24
C PHE A 76 -2.80 5.92 4.32
N TYR A 77 -1.56 6.16 3.86
CA TYR A 77 -0.80 5.20 3.06
C TYR A 77 -0.57 3.88 3.80
N LEU A 78 -0.10 3.93 5.05
CA LEU A 78 0.12 2.73 5.87
C LEU A 78 -1.19 1.98 6.14
N ALA A 79 -2.28 2.70 6.42
CA ALA A 79 -3.59 2.10 6.63
C ALA A 79 -4.07 1.35 5.37
N ALA A 80 -3.88 1.92 4.17
CA ALA A 80 -4.22 1.26 2.92
C ALA A 80 -3.44 -0.05 2.73
N GLY A 81 -2.13 -0.07 3.03
CA GLY A 81 -1.32 -1.29 3.00
C GLY A 81 -1.75 -2.33 4.05
N MET A 82 -2.11 -1.88 5.25
CA MET A 82 -2.59 -2.75 6.32
C MET A 82 -3.93 -3.41 5.95
N ILE A 83 -4.92 -2.61 5.52
CA ILE A 83 -6.23 -3.12 5.10
C ILE A 83 -6.04 -4.07 3.91
N GLY A 84 -5.29 -3.65 2.89
CA GLY A 84 -5.01 -4.47 1.71
C GLY A 84 -4.34 -5.79 2.07
N SER A 85 -3.45 -5.81 3.06
CA SER A 85 -2.88 -7.05 3.58
C SER A 85 -3.93 -7.91 4.28
N MET A 86 -4.75 -7.35 5.17
CA MET A 86 -5.75 -8.14 5.91
C MET A 86 -6.78 -8.79 4.99
N THR A 87 -7.17 -8.09 3.93
CA THR A 87 -8.23 -8.52 3.00
C THR A 87 -7.70 -9.22 1.74
N SER A 88 -6.38 -9.25 1.55
CA SER A 88 -5.81 -9.77 0.31
C SER A 88 -6.10 -11.27 0.16
N PRO A 89 -6.47 -11.73 -1.05
CA PRO A 89 -6.84 -13.12 -1.34
C PRO A 89 -5.59 -13.98 -1.46
N LEU A 90 -4.80 -14.03 -0.38
CA LEU A 90 -3.74 -15.01 -0.25
C LEU A 90 -4.36 -16.30 0.30
N PRO A 91 -3.84 -17.46 -0.11
CA PRO A 91 -4.24 -18.75 0.44
C PRO A 91 -4.09 -18.75 1.95
N ILE A 92 -5.22 -18.61 2.64
CA ILE A 92 -5.28 -18.81 4.07
C ILE A 92 -5.10 -20.31 4.30
N GLY A 93 -4.42 -20.68 5.39
CA GLY A 93 -4.29 -22.07 5.81
C GLY A 93 -5.58 -22.83 5.56
N THR A 94 -5.51 -23.84 4.69
CA THR A 94 -6.61 -24.75 4.33
C THR A 94 -7.82 -24.18 3.58
N GLU A 95 -7.69 -23.15 2.73
CA GLU A 95 -8.66 -23.06 1.62
C GLU A 95 -8.44 -24.23 0.64
N PRO A 96 -9.49 -24.98 0.24
CA PRO A 96 -9.39 -26.09 -0.71
C PRO A 96 -8.73 -25.70 -2.04
N GLY A 97 -8.68 -24.40 -2.36
CA GLY A 97 -8.06 -23.86 -3.58
C GLY A 97 -6.53 -23.91 -3.63
N VAL A 98 -5.83 -24.17 -2.52
CA VAL A 98 -4.34 -24.25 -2.52
C VAL A 98 -3.79 -25.61 -2.19
N VAL A 99 -4.63 -26.48 -1.61
CA VAL A 99 -4.40 -27.92 -1.74
C VAL A 99 -4.49 -28.34 -3.22
N THR A 100 -5.28 -27.62 -4.05
CA THR A 100 -5.43 -27.94 -5.48
C THR A 100 -4.32 -27.39 -6.38
N LEU A 101 -3.69 -26.24 -6.06
CA LEU A 101 -2.70 -25.63 -6.99
C LEU A 101 -1.27 -26.20 -6.92
N ARG A 102 -0.86 -26.95 -5.88
CA ARG A 102 0.53 -27.47 -5.72
C ARG A 102 1.64 -26.43 -5.92
N ILE A 103 1.36 -25.13 -5.73
CA ILE A 103 2.35 -24.05 -5.84
C ILE A 103 2.99 -23.82 -4.47
N ASN A 104 4.31 -23.66 -4.44
CA ASN A 104 5.05 -23.32 -3.22
C ASN A 104 4.57 -21.96 -2.65
N PRO A 105 4.16 -21.87 -1.36
CA PRO A 105 3.73 -20.63 -0.72
C PRO A 105 4.71 -19.46 -0.86
N LEU A 106 6.01 -19.73 -0.91
CA LEU A 106 7.04 -18.71 -1.12
C LEU A 106 6.95 -18.05 -2.49
N VAL A 107 6.57 -18.80 -3.53
CA VAL A 107 6.40 -18.27 -4.89
C VAL A 107 5.22 -17.30 -4.95
N LEU A 108 4.11 -17.63 -4.28
CA LEU A 108 2.94 -16.75 -4.18
C LEU A 108 3.26 -15.44 -3.46
N ILE A 109 4.03 -15.51 -2.38
CA ILE A 109 4.55 -14.32 -1.68
C ILE A 109 5.45 -13.51 -2.62
N GLY A 110 6.32 -14.18 -3.39
CA GLY A 110 7.15 -13.55 -4.40
C GLY A 110 6.35 -12.79 -5.45
N TYR A 111 5.29 -13.40 -6.00
CA TYR A 111 4.41 -12.73 -6.97
C TYR A 111 3.72 -11.50 -6.37
N LYS A 112 3.18 -11.60 -5.15
CA LYS A 112 2.60 -10.42 -4.46
C LYS A 112 3.62 -9.30 -4.27
N LEU A 113 4.85 -9.64 -3.89
CA LEU A 113 5.91 -8.65 -3.72
C LEU A 113 6.25 -7.97 -5.04
N VAL A 114 6.35 -8.72 -6.14
CA VAL A 114 6.55 -8.17 -7.47
C VAL A 114 5.39 -7.25 -7.88
N THR A 115 4.14 -7.69 -7.71
CA THR A 115 2.96 -6.86 -8.02
C THR A 115 2.95 -5.56 -7.21
N LEU A 116 3.29 -5.63 -5.92
CA LEU A 116 3.44 -4.47 -5.05
C LEU A 116 4.49 -3.50 -5.57
N LEU A 117 5.69 -4.00 -5.89
CA LEU A 117 6.79 -3.17 -6.41
C LEU A 117 6.44 -2.54 -7.76
N VAL A 118 5.81 -3.29 -8.66
CA VAL A 118 5.35 -2.77 -9.97
C VAL A 118 4.33 -1.65 -9.77
N ALA A 119 3.37 -1.81 -8.85
CA ALA A 119 2.39 -0.76 -8.57
C ALA A 119 3.04 0.52 -8.01
N VAL A 120 4.06 0.38 -7.15
CA VAL A 120 4.85 1.50 -6.65
C VAL A 120 5.60 2.18 -7.80
N LEU A 121 6.26 1.42 -8.68
CA LEU A 121 6.95 1.99 -9.85
C LEU A 121 5.99 2.71 -10.80
N LEU A 122 4.81 2.14 -11.05
CA LEU A 122 3.77 2.80 -11.82
C LEU A 122 3.32 4.10 -11.14
N SER A 123 3.18 4.12 -9.81
CA SER A 123 2.84 5.34 -9.09
C SER A 123 3.86 6.46 -9.33
N TYR A 124 5.16 6.14 -9.32
CA TYR A 124 6.23 7.10 -9.64
C TYR A 124 6.15 7.58 -11.08
N LEU A 125 5.89 6.66 -12.02
CA LEU A 125 5.74 6.99 -13.44
C LEU A 125 4.57 7.97 -13.65
N PHE A 126 3.41 7.70 -13.04
CA PHE A 126 2.25 8.59 -13.11
C PHE A 126 2.51 9.93 -12.44
N ALA A 127 3.14 9.96 -11.27
CA ALA A 127 3.52 11.20 -10.60
C ALA A 127 4.48 12.04 -11.48
N ALA A 128 5.49 11.41 -12.08
CA ALA A 128 6.44 12.07 -12.98
C ALA A 128 5.77 12.61 -14.25
N ILE A 129 4.87 11.83 -14.86
CA ILE A 129 4.10 12.24 -16.04
C ILE A 129 3.19 13.43 -15.68
N TYR A 130 2.47 13.32 -14.57
CA TYR A 130 1.57 14.36 -14.08
C TYR A 130 2.32 15.69 -13.88
N TYR A 131 3.44 15.66 -13.17
CA TYR A 131 4.27 16.84 -12.93
C TYR A 131 4.78 17.44 -14.25
N ARG A 132 5.35 16.62 -15.16
CA ARG A 132 5.87 17.10 -16.45
C ARG A 132 4.81 17.69 -17.37
N ILE A 133 3.62 17.09 -17.40
CA ILE A 133 2.51 17.57 -18.23
C ILE A 133 2.00 18.90 -17.68
N LEU A 134 1.79 19.00 -16.37
CA LEU A 134 1.27 20.21 -15.75
C LEU A 134 2.25 21.37 -15.80
N ALA A 135 3.54 21.11 -15.54
CA ALA A 135 4.59 22.12 -15.68
C ALA A 135 4.70 22.68 -17.10
N LYS A 136 4.26 21.92 -18.13
CA LYS A 136 4.33 22.38 -19.53
C LYS A 136 3.05 23.06 -20.01
N ILE A 137 1.89 22.67 -19.47
CA ILE A 137 0.58 23.16 -19.92
C ILE A 137 0.12 24.35 -19.10
N GLU A 138 0.57 24.48 -17.85
CA GLU A 138 0.12 25.49 -16.88
C GLU A 138 -1.40 25.69 -16.95
N PRO A 139 -2.20 24.62 -16.77
CA PRO A 139 -3.64 24.74 -16.95
C PRO A 139 -4.17 25.81 -15.99
N PHE A 140 -4.94 26.75 -16.54
CA PHE A 140 -5.49 27.90 -15.80
C PHE A 140 -4.43 28.90 -15.27
N GLY A 141 -3.20 28.87 -15.80
CA GLY A 141 -2.08 29.68 -15.32
C GLY A 141 -1.55 29.23 -13.95
N LEU A 142 -1.82 27.97 -13.58
CA LEU A 142 -1.31 27.37 -12.36
C LEU A 142 0.09 26.79 -12.63
N ASP A 143 1.10 27.40 -12.04
CA ASP A 143 2.45 26.86 -11.99
C ASP A 143 2.56 25.88 -10.81
N LEU A 144 2.95 24.64 -11.07
CA LEU A 144 3.13 23.65 -10.00
C LEU A 144 4.34 23.95 -9.12
N ASP A 145 5.29 24.74 -9.62
CA ASP A 145 6.47 25.13 -8.85
C ASP A 145 6.08 26.09 -7.70
N ASP A 146 4.90 26.72 -7.76
CA ASP A 146 4.38 27.56 -6.69
C ASP A 146 4.08 26.79 -5.40
N VAL A 147 3.86 25.46 -5.48
CA VAL A 147 3.67 24.60 -4.30
C VAL A 147 4.88 24.69 -3.36
N ASP A 148 6.07 24.95 -3.89
CA ASP A 148 7.30 25.06 -3.12
C ASP A 148 7.37 26.32 -2.25
N LYS A 149 6.53 27.33 -2.50
CA LYS A 149 6.60 28.62 -1.77
C LYS A 149 6.20 28.52 -0.30
N GLU A 150 5.36 27.55 0.06
CA GLU A 150 4.75 27.47 1.38
C GLU A 150 4.79 26.03 1.93
N PRO A 151 5.31 25.80 3.16
CA PRO A 151 5.50 24.45 3.71
C PRO A 151 4.24 23.58 3.79
N VAL A 152 3.07 24.18 4.09
CA VAL A 152 1.81 23.43 4.18
C VAL A 152 1.38 22.95 2.80
N SER A 153 1.63 23.73 1.75
CA SER A 153 1.32 23.41 0.36
C SER A 153 2.13 22.20 -0.11
N VAL A 154 3.43 22.18 0.20
CA VAL A 154 4.31 21.01 0.02
C VAL A 154 3.77 19.79 0.78
N ALA A 155 3.36 19.96 2.04
CA ALA A 155 2.80 18.86 2.82
C ALA A 155 1.48 18.32 2.25
N VAL A 156 0.61 19.20 1.75
CA VAL A 156 -0.66 18.81 1.10
C VAL A 156 -0.40 18.07 -0.21
N TYR A 157 0.61 18.49 -0.97
CA TYR A 157 1.05 17.78 -2.18
C TYR A 157 1.50 16.35 -1.85
N LEU A 158 2.39 16.20 -0.87
CA LEU A 158 2.85 14.90 -0.39
C LEU A 158 1.72 14.05 0.20
N PHE A 159 0.77 14.67 0.91
CA PHE A 159 -0.43 14.01 1.41
C PHE A 159 -1.25 13.41 0.24
N GLY A 160 -1.49 14.18 -0.81
CA GLY A 160 -2.18 13.71 -2.02
C GLY A 160 -1.43 12.57 -2.69
N TYR A 161 -0.10 12.69 -2.79
CA TYR A 161 0.75 11.61 -3.30
C TYR A 161 0.63 10.32 -2.46
N PHE A 162 0.62 10.41 -1.13
CA PHE A 162 0.45 9.23 -0.27
C PHE A 162 -0.92 8.56 -0.41
N ILE A 163 -2.00 9.33 -0.63
CA ILE A 163 -3.30 8.76 -0.95
C ILE A 163 -3.22 7.95 -2.25
N PHE A 164 -2.61 8.52 -3.29
CA PHE A 164 -2.47 7.86 -4.58
C PHE A 164 -1.59 6.59 -4.48
N LEU A 165 -0.44 6.69 -3.83
CA LEU A 165 0.45 5.55 -3.56
C LEU A 165 -0.26 4.48 -2.72
N GLY A 166 -1.04 4.88 -1.71
CA GLY A 166 -1.82 3.98 -0.87
C GLY A 166 -2.87 3.21 -1.66
N ALA A 167 -3.59 3.89 -2.55
CA ALA A 167 -4.55 3.26 -3.46
C ALA A 167 -3.86 2.24 -4.40
N ALA A 168 -2.69 2.58 -4.93
CA ALA A 168 -1.90 1.68 -5.77
C ALA A 168 -1.46 0.42 -4.98
N VAL A 169 -0.91 0.60 -3.78
CA VAL A 169 -0.51 -0.50 -2.89
C VAL A 169 -1.68 -1.39 -2.49
N TYR A 170 -2.80 -0.79 -2.07
CA TYR A 170 -4.01 -1.52 -1.71
C TYR A 170 -4.49 -2.39 -2.89
N THR A 171 -4.59 -1.80 -4.07
CA THR A 171 -5.02 -2.50 -5.28
C THR A 171 -4.07 -3.65 -5.62
N ALA A 172 -2.76 -3.41 -5.56
CA ALA A 172 -1.74 -4.42 -5.83
C ALA A 172 -1.86 -5.64 -4.90
N LEU A 173 -2.15 -5.41 -3.61
CA LEU A 173 -2.34 -6.49 -2.65
C LEU A 173 -3.64 -7.27 -2.92
N MET A 174 -4.67 -6.61 -3.42
CA MET A 174 -5.97 -7.23 -3.74
C MET A 174 -5.98 -8.00 -5.05
N LEU A 175 -5.08 -7.73 -5.99
CA LEU A 175 -5.00 -8.48 -7.25
C LEU A 175 -4.83 -9.98 -7.00
N PRO A 176 -5.69 -10.84 -7.53
CA PRO A 176 -5.56 -12.28 -7.31
C PRO A 176 -4.26 -12.79 -7.96
N VAL A 177 -3.58 -13.69 -7.26
CA VAL A 177 -2.40 -14.39 -7.79
C VAL A 177 -2.92 -15.71 -8.33
N VAL A 178 -3.40 -15.67 -9.57
CA VAL A 178 -3.94 -16.81 -10.32
C VAL A 178 -3.20 -16.93 -11.64
#